data_AF-A0A1T2XF34-F1
#
_entry.id   AF-A0A1T2XF34-F1
#
_cell.length_a   1.000
_cell.length_b   1.000
_cell.length_c   1.000
_cell.angle_alpha   90.00
_cell.angle_beta   90.00
_cell.angle_gamma   90.00
#
_symmetry.space_group_name_H-M   'P 1'
#
loop_
_entity.id
_entity.type
_entity.pdbx_description
1 polymer ?
#
loop_
_entity_poly.entity_id
_entity_poly.type
_entity_poly.pdbx_seq_one_letter_code
_entity_poly.pdbx_strand_id
1 'polypeptide(L)'
;MAKLLHYIGGAAIVFGIILGIIYGFLDQGFRFFVMLAWWGSGVISGIVFIALGMILETVECNQMYLHELLRRTPSDSSPPVSLGNSKASLSSLRGYKIGNTSEEEKGQ
;
A
#
# COMPACT_ATOMS: atom_id res chain seq x y z
N MET A 1 -0.43 11.47 11.52
CA MET A 1 0.24 11.36 12.87
C MET A 1 1.71 10.97 12.81
N ALA A 2 2.23 10.56 11.65
CA ALA A 2 3.56 10.01 11.49
C ALA A 2 4.75 10.93 11.80
N LYS A 3 4.66 12.24 11.54
CA LYS A 3 5.73 13.20 11.89
C LYS A 3 6.03 13.23 13.38
N LEU A 4 5.00 13.10 14.22
CA LEU A 4 5.14 13.10 15.68
C LEU A 4 5.84 11.81 16.14
N LEU A 5 5.53 10.66 15.54
CA LEU A 5 6.23 9.39 15.81
C LEU A 5 7.71 9.45 15.41
N HIS A 6 8.05 10.11 14.30
CA HIS A 6 9.45 10.32 13.91
C HIS A 6 10.20 11.16 14.95
N TYR A 7 9.61 12.25 15.44
CA TYR A 7 10.21 13.06 16.50
C TYR A 7 10.36 12.31 17.81
N ILE A 8 9.35 11.52 18.21
CA ILE A 8 9.42 10.67 19.42
C ILE A 8 10.51 9.60 19.26
N GLY A 9 10.61 8.96 18.10
CA GLY A 9 11.66 7.97 17.84
C GLY A 9 13.06 8.59 17.91
N GLY A 10 13.24 9.77 17.31
CA GLY A 10 14.49 10.53 17.44
C GLY A 10 14.82 10.91 18.89
N ALA A 11 13.83 11.40 19.64
CA ALA A 11 13.98 11.74 21.05
C ALA A 11 14.35 10.50 21.90
N ALA A 12 13.74 9.34 21.64
CA ALA A 12 14.04 8.10 22.35
C ALA A 12 15.50 7.66 22.18
N ILE A 13 16.09 7.84 20.99
CA ILE A 13 17.51 7.57 20.73
C ILE A 13 18.38 8.52 21.56
N VAL A 14 18.09 9.82 21.49
CA VAL A 14 18.85 10.85 22.21
C VAL A 14 18.80 10.62 23.72
N PHE A 15 17.61 10.38 24.27
CA PHE A 15 17.45 10.09 25.70
C PHE A 15 18.14 8.78 26.10
N GLY A 16 18.07 7.72 25.28
CA GLY A 16 18.78 6.47 25.55
C GLY A 16 20.31 6.66 25.62
N ILE A 17 20.88 7.49 24.74
CA ILE A 17 22.30 7.82 24.75
C ILE A 17 22.67 8.60 26.01
N ILE A 18 21.90 9.64 26.34
CA ILE A 18 22.13 10.49 27.52
C ILE A 18 22.03 9.67 28.81
N LEU A 19 20.98 8.88 28.96
CA LEU A 19 20.79 8.02 30.14
C LEU A 19 21.89 6.98 30.25
N GLY A 20 22.35 6.40 29.12
CA GLY A 20 23.48 5.48 29.10
C GLY A 20 24.78 6.11 29.61
N ILE A 21 25.04 7.36 29.27
CA ILE A 21 26.20 8.10 29.80
C ILE A 21 26.01 8.36 31.30
N ILE A 22 24.86 8.90 31.72
CA ILE A 22 24.60 9.22 33.13
C ILE A 22 24.76 7.96 33.99
N TYR A 23 24.08 6.87 33.66
CA TYR A 23 24.13 5.62 34.44
C TYR A 23 25.43 4.83 34.27
N GLY A 24 26.16 5.03 33.16
CA GLY A 24 27.47 4.42 32.94
C GLY A 24 28.57 5.01 33.82
N PHE A 25 28.43 6.28 34.21
CA PHE A 25 29.40 7.04 35.00
C PHE A 25 28.93 7.39 36.42
N LEU A 26 27.70 7.04 36.81
CA LEU A 26 27.11 7.43 38.10
C LEU A 26 27.78 6.77 39.32
N ASP A 27 28.43 5.62 39.12
CA ASP A 27 29.08 4.86 40.19
C ASP A 27 30.61 4.97 40.10
N GLN A 28 31.33 4.72 41.20
CA GLN A 28 32.80 4.80 41.27
C GLN A 28 33.57 3.83 40.34
N GLY A 29 32.87 3.12 39.45
CA GLY A 29 33.44 2.29 38.40
C GLY A 29 32.68 2.44 37.09
N PHE A 30 33.41 2.40 35.97
CA PHE A 30 32.84 2.48 34.63
C PHE A 30 32.01 1.21 34.32
N ARG A 31 30.68 1.36 34.25
CA ARG A 31 29.75 0.25 33.99
C ARG A 31 29.42 0.15 32.51
N PHE A 32 30.40 -0.29 31.72
CA PHE A 32 30.29 -0.39 30.26
C PHE A 32 29.04 -1.15 29.77
N PHE A 33 28.70 -2.28 30.41
CA PHE A 33 27.54 -3.07 30.03
C PHE A 33 26.20 -2.35 30.27
N VAL A 34 26.11 -1.53 31.32
CA VAL A 34 24.90 -0.74 31.61
C VAL A 34 24.73 0.35 30.55
N MET A 35 25.82 1.01 30.19
CA MET A 35 25.85 2.02 29.13
C MET A 35 25.44 1.43 27.77
N LEU A 36 26.00 0.28 27.40
CA LEU A 36 25.60 -0.45 26.19
C LEU A 36 24.14 -0.87 26.18
N ALA A 37 23.61 -1.33 27.32
CA ALA A 37 22.21 -1.74 27.42
C ALA A 37 21.25 -0.55 27.21
N TRP A 38 21.57 0.62 27.77
CA TRP A 38 20.80 1.86 27.56
C TRP A 38 20.88 2.38 26.12
N TRP A 39 22.05 2.30 25.51
CA TRP A 39 22.22 2.69 24.12
C TRP A 39 21.47 1.76 23.18
N GLY A 40 21.61 0.45 23.37
CA GLY A 40 20.89 -0.56 22.60
C GLY A 40 19.38 -0.40 22.74
N SER A 41 18.87 -0.25 23.96
CA SER A 41 17.42 -0.08 24.19
C SER A 41 16.89 1.21 23.57
N GLY A 42 17.62 2.32 23.68
CA GLY A 42 17.25 3.60 23.06
C GLY A 42 17.22 3.53 21.53
N VAL A 43 18.22 2.91 20.92
CA VAL A 43 18.29 2.72 19.46
C VAL A 43 17.16 1.81 18.97
N ILE A 44 16.95 0.65 19.61
CA ILE A 44 15.90 -0.29 19.21
C ILE A 44 14.52 0.36 19.33
N SER A 45 14.24 0.99 20.47
CA SER A 45 13.00 1.74 20.71
C SER A 45 12.79 2.82 19.64
N GLY A 46 13.81 3.64 19.39
CA GLY A 46 13.72 4.73 18.42
C GLY A 46 13.43 4.25 17.00
N ILE A 47 14.10 3.18 16.56
CA ILE A 47 13.85 2.56 15.26
C ILE A 47 12.41 2.04 15.18
N VAL A 48 11.91 1.39 16.23
CA VAL A 48 10.53 0.90 16.27
C VAL A 48 9.53 2.04 16.13
N PHE A 49 9.72 3.15 16.84
CA PHE A 49 8.83 4.31 16.72
C PHE A 49 8.86 4.95 15.33
N ILE A 50 10.05 5.06 14.72
CA ILE A 50 10.19 5.55 13.34
C ILE A 50 9.47 4.61 12.36
N ALA A 51 9.68 3.30 12.49
CA ALA A 51 9.04 2.30 11.65
C ALA A 51 7.51 2.34 11.77
N LEU A 52 6.99 2.45 12.99
CA LEU A 52 5.55 2.64 13.23
C LEU A 52 5.03 3.93 12.58
N GLY A 53 5.81 5.00 12.60
CA GLY A 53 5.48 6.26 11.91
C GLY A 53 5.30 6.05 10.40
N MET A 54 6.24 5.37 9.76
CA MET A 54 6.19 5.07 8.32
C MET A 54 5.02 4.15 7.96
N ILE A 55 4.75 3.13 8.78
CA ILE A 55 3.60 2.23 8.58
C ILE A 55 2.30 3.03 8.66
N LEU A 56 2.17 3.92 9.65
CA LEU A 56 0.97 4.75 9.80
C LEU A 56 0.75 5.65 8.59
N GLU A 57 1.82 6.29 8.09
CA GLU A 57 1.80 7.10 6.87
C GLU A 57 1.32 6.29 5.66
N THR A 58 1.80 5.05 5.53
CA THR A 58 1.40 4.14 4.45
C THR A 58 -0.07 3.75 4.54
N VAL A 59 -0.55 3.46 5.76
CA VAL A 59 -1.96 3.13 6.01
C VAL A 59 -2.88 4.32 5.74
N GLU A 60 -2.51 5.52 6.22
CA GLU A 60 -3.25 6.76 5.96
C GLU A 60 -3.35 7.01 4.44
N CYS A 61 -2.26 6.80 3.68
CA CYS A 61 -2.26 6.93 2.22
C CYS A 61 -3.15 5.89 1.52
N ASN A 62 -3.05 4.63 1.93
CA ASN A 62 -3.87 3.55 1.37
C ASN A 62 -5.36 3.76 1.64
N GLN A 63 -5.72 4.21 2.83
CA GLN A 63 -7.11 4.53 3.18
C GLN A 63 -7.66 5.65 2.28
N MET A 64 -6.87 6.70 2.05
CA MET A 64 -7.25 7.78 1.14
C MET A 64 -7.46 7.27 -0.30
N TYR A 65 -6.59 6.39 -0.78
CA TYR A 65 -6.70 5.79 -2.10
C TYR A 65 -7.94 4.89 -2.23
N LEU A 66 -8.22 4.06 -1.22
CA LEU A 66 -9.41 3.21 -1.15
C LEU A 66 -10.70 4.04 -1.16
N HIS A 67 -10.75 5.16 -0.44
CA HIS A 67 -11.90 6.06 -0.49
C HIS A 67 -12.08 6.68 -1.88
N GLU A 68 -10.99 7.07 -2.55
CA GLU A 68 -11.06 7.61 -3.90
C GLU A 68 -11.49 6.55 -4.92
N LEU A 69 -11.02 5.31 -4.79
CA LEU A 69 -11.48 4.18 -5.60
C LEU A 69 -12.96 3.87 -5.36
N LEU A 70 -13.40 3.86 -4.09
CA LEU A 70 -14.80 3.63 -3.73
C LEU A 70 -15.70 4.75 -4.29
N ARG A 71 -15.22 6.00 -4.30
CA ARG A 71 -15.94 7.14 -4.89
C ARG A 71 -16.04 7.07 -6.41
N ARG A 72 -14.99 6.56 -7.08
CA ARG A 72 -14.92 6.44 -8.55
C ARG A 72 -15.57 5.17 -9.08
N THR A 73 -15.71 4.14 -8.26
CA THR A 73 -16.46 2.94 -8.60
C THR A 73 -17.93 3.31 -8.48
N PRO A 74 -18.71 3.33 -9.57
CA PRO A 74 -20.14 3.54 -9.44
C PRO A 74 -20.68 2.46 -8.49
N SER A 75 -21.38 2.89 -7.44
CA SER A 75 -22.26 2.00 -6.68
C SER A 75 -23.37 1.55 -7.62
N ASP A 76 -23.06 0.59 -8.50
CA ASP A 76 -24.02 -0.13 -9.31
C ASP A 76 -24.79 -1.10 -8.41
N SER A 77 -25.53 -0.51 -7.47
CA SER A 77 -26.81 -1.04 -7.02
C SER A 77 -27.92 -0.53 -7.95
N SER A 78 -27.62 -0.42 -9.23
CA SER A 78 -28.63 -0.52 -10.28
C SER A 78 -29.19 -1.94 -10.18
N PRO A 79 -30.51 -2.18 -10.00
CA PRO A 79 -31.04 -3.53 -10.20
C PRO A 79 -30.54 -4.03 -11.56
N PRO A 80 -30.21 -5.32 -11.72
CA PRO A 80 -29.64 -5.82 -12.96
C PRO A 80 -30.54 -5.33 -14.09
N VAL A 81 -30.00 -4.45 -14.94
CA VAL A 81 -30.72 -3.97 -16.11
C VAL A 81 -31.13 -5.24 -16.82
N SER A 82 -32.43 -5.57 -16.79
CA SER A 82 -32.92 -6.80 -17.38
C SER A 82 -32.35 -6.78 -18.78
N LEU A 83 -31.54 -7.79 -19.13
CA LEU A 83 -31.04 -7.95 -20.49
C LEU A 83 -32.29 -8.07 -21.35
N GLY A 84 -32.76 -6.93 -21.84
CA GLY A 84 -33.98 -6.82 -22.59
C GLY A 84 -33.72 -7.53 -23.89
N ASN A 85 -34.19 -8.77 -23.99
CA ASN A 85 -34.43 -9.54 -25.20
C ASN A 85 -33.38 -9.44 -26.34
N SER A 86 -32.12 -9.12 -26.04
CA SER A 86 -31.01 -9.18 -26.99
C SER A 86 -30.55 -10.62 -27.16
N LYS A 87 -31.50 -11.52 -27.42
CA LYS A 87 -31.25 -12.64 -28.31
C LYS A 87 -31.05 -12.02 -29.68
N ALA A 88 -29.83 -11.55 -29.94
CA ALA A 88 -29.35 -11.34 -31.29
C ALA A 88 -29.66 -12.63 -32.05
N SER A 89 -30.72 -12.57 -32.85
CA SER A 89 -31.27 -13.74 -33.52
C SER A 89 -30.30 -14.13 -34.63
N LEU A 90 -29.34 -14.99 -34.29
CA LEU A 90 -28.42 -15.65 -35.24
C LEU A 90 -29.18 -16.52 -36.27
N SER A 91 -30.52 -16.59 -36.20
CA SER A 91 -31.37 -17.15 -37.24
C SER A 91 -31.29 -16.39 -38.57
N SER A 92 -30.98 -15.08 -38.58
CA SER A 92 -30.84 -14.30 -39.82
C SER A 92 -29.54 -14.61 -40.57
N LEU A 93 -28.54 -15.20 -39.90
CA LEU A 93 -27.28 -15.62 -40.50
C LEU A 93 -27.30 -17.07 -41.01
N ARG A 94 -28.37 -17.83 -40.75
CA ARG A 94 -28.48 -19.24 -41.19
C ARG A 94 -28.59 -19.41 -42.72
N GLY A 95 -28.87 -18.32 -43.44
CA GLY A 95 -28.95 -18.31 -44.90
C GLY A 95 -27.78 -17.60 -45.60
N TYR A 96 -26.80 -17.06 -44.87
CA TYR A 96 -25.69 -16.35 -45.49
C TYR A 96 -24.70 -17.34 -46.10
N LYS A 97 -24.92 -17.68 -47.37
CA LYS A 97 -24.01 -18.44 -48.20
C LYS A 97 -22.86 -17.51 -48.62
N ILE A 98 -21.70 -17.67 -47.99
CA ILE A 98 -20.45 -17.06 -48.46
C ILE A 98 -20.28 -17.50 -49.91
N GLY A 99 -20.40 -16.54 -50.83
CA GLY A 99 -20.18 -16.77 -52.25
C GLY A 99 -18.74 -17.21 -52.45
N ASN A 100 -18.55 -18.38 -53.07
CA ASN A 100 -17.24 -18.80 -53.54
C ASN A 100 -16.77 -17.77 -54.57
N THR A 101 -15.82 -16.93 -54.18
CA THR A 101 -15.00 -16.18 -55.12
C THR A 101 -14.03 -17.18 -55.75
N SER A 102 -14.49 -17.93 -56.74
CA SER A 102 -13.60 -18.55 -57.71
C SER A 102 -13.10 -17.42 -58.62
N GLU A 103 -11.86 -17.04 -58.39
CA GLU A 103 -11.02 -16.30 -59.32
C GLU A 103 -11.02 -17.04 -60.67
N GLU A 104 -11.69 -16.48 -61.67
CA GLU A 104 -11.38 -16.71 -63.08
C GLU A 104 -11.21 -15.34 -63.73
N GLU A 105 -9.96 -14.87 -63.71
CA GLU A 105 -9.46 -13.80 -64.56
C GLU A 105 -9.78 -14.12 -66.02
N LYS A 106 -10.68 -13.33 -66.63
CA LYS A 106 -10.67 -13.12 -68.08
C LYS A 106 -9.71 -11.97 -68.38
N GLY A 107 -8.47 -12.32 -68.71
CA GLY A 107 -7.52 -11.47 -69.41
C GLY A 107 -7.32 -11.98 -70.84
N GLN A 108 -7.55 -11.05 -71.77
CA GLN A 108 -7.17 -10.98 -73.20
C GLN A 108 -6.29 -12.06 -73.80
#